data_AF-A0A520A0Y1-F1
#
_entry.id   AF-A0A520A0Y1-F1
#
_cell.length_a   1.000
_cell.length_b   1.000
_cell.length_c   1.000
_cell.angle_alpha   90.00
_cell.angle_beta   90.00
_cell.angle_gamma   90.00
#
_symmetry.space_group_name_H-M   'P 1'
#
loop_
_entity.id
_entity.type
_entity.pdbx_description
1 polymer ?
#
loop_
_entity_poly.entity_id
_entity_poly.type
_entity_poly.pdbx_seq_one_letter_code
_entity_poly.pdbx_strand_id
1 'polypeptide(L)'
;MKTNHLASVLGHLGLAACSAFILLPAHAQRQAAATGVTAWVTTPDQAQLLRQQPGKLAFTKAAAPGAVIEVDDSQRFQTMDGFGYCLTGGSAELLRAMSAPARTKLLRELFGTGANDIGVSYLRLSIGASDLDATVFSYDDRPAGETDPTLAHFSLAPDEKALIPVLKEILAINPNIKLLGSPWSPPTWM
;
A
#
# COMPACT_ATOMS: atom_id res chain seq x y z
N MET A 1 -25.40 2.04 81.46
CA MET A 1 -26.67 2.36 82.13
C MET A 1 -27.80 1.96 81.18
N LYS A 2 -28.56 0.90 81.55
CA LYS A 2 -29.75 0.29 80.89
C LYS A 2 -29.52 -0.44 79.55
N THR A 3 -29.41 -1.78 79.47
CA THR A 3 -30.43 -2.87 79.48
C THR A 3 -31.44 -2.82 78.32
N ASN A 4 -31.37 -3.76 77.37
CA ASN A 4 -32.30 -4.91 77.13
C ASN A 4 -33.17 -4.64 75.88
N HIS A 5 -33.62 -5.55 75.02
CA HIS A 5 -33.61 -7.02 74.92
C HIS A 5 -34.19 -7.44 73.54
N LEU A 6 -33.84 -8.65 73.06
CA LEU A 6 -34.64 -9.60 72.24
C LEU A 6 -35.05 -9.18 70.80
N ALA A 7 -35.29 -10.05 69.82
CA ALA A 7 -34.91 -11.40 69.40
C ALA A 7 -35.75 -11.65 68.13
N SER A 8 -35.22 -12.26 67.06
CA SER A 8 -35.93 -13.29 66.27
C SER A 8 -35.13 -13.70 65.03
N VAL A 9 -35.04 -15.01 64.89
CA VAL A 9 -34.47 -15.82 63.81
C VAL A 9 -35.43 -15.86 62.61
N LEU A 10 -34.88 -16.07 61.39
CA LEU A 10 -35.42 -16.76 60.19
C LEU A 10 -34.62 -16.22 58.99
N GLY A 11 -33.63 -16.91 58.43
CA GLY A 11 -33.77 -18.18 57.71
C GLY A 11 -34.38 -17.92 56.33
N HIS A 12 -33.62 -18.16 55.24
CA HIS A 12 -34.01 -18.88 54.00
C HIS A 12 -33.17 -18.45 52.78
N LEU A 13 -32.55 -19.48 52.19
CA LEU A 13 -32.32 -19.78 50.77
C LEU A 13 -31.50 -18.83 49.89
N GLY A 14 -30.51 -19.46 49.25
CA GLY A 14 -29.59 -18.83 48.32
C GLY A 14 -30.15 -18.60 46.92
N LEU A 15 -29.36 -17.89 46.13
CA LEU A 15 -29.36 -17.99 44.68
C LEU A 15 -27.94 -17.73 44.19
N ALA A 16 -27.22 -18.81 43.85
CA ALA A 16 -25.96 -18.73 43.13
C ALA A 16 -26.29 -18.33 41.69
N ALA A 17 -25.94 -17.10 41.29
CA ALA A 17 -26.08 -16.65 39.92
C ALA A 17 -24.98 -17.29 39.06
N CYS A 18 -25.30 -18.41 38.40
CA CYS A 18 -24.52 -18.92 37.28
C CYS A 18 -24.67 -17.95 36.09
N SER A 19 -23.70 -17.07 35.90
CA SER A 19 -23.58 -16.26 34.69
C SER A 19 -23.20 -17.16 33.51
N ALA A 20 -24.19 -17.60 32.73
CA ALA A 20 -23.95 -18.23 31.44
C ALA A 20 -23.44 -17.17 30.46
N PHE A 21 -22.13 -17.17 30.19
CA PHE A 21 -21.56 -16.46 29.05
C PHE A 21 -22.05 -17.13 27.77
N ILE A 22 -23.08 -16.57 27.15
CA ILE A 22 -23.51 -16.95 25.81
C ILE A 22 -22.45 -16.40 24.84
N LEU A 23 -21.57 -17.27 24.34
CA LEU A 23 -20.77 -16.99 23.15
C LEU A 23 -21.73 -16.88 21.96
N LEU A 24 -22.15 -15.66 21.65
CA LEU A 24 -22.74 -15.35 20.35
C LEU A 24 -21.66 -15.63 19.30
N PRO A 25 -21.91 -16.50 18.30
CA PRO A 25 -20.99 -16.62 17.19
C PRO A 25 -20.91 -15.27 16.51
N ALA A 26 -19.70 -14.71 16.42
CA ALA A 26 -19.40 -13.55 15.61
C ALA A 26 -19.79 -13.89 14.16
N HIS A 27 -21.03 -13.55 13.81
CA HIS A 27 -21.47 -13.56 12.44
C HIS A 27 -20.61 -12.53 11.75
N ALA A 28 -19.62 -13.01 10.98
CA ALA A 28 -18.96 -12.21 9.98
C ALA A 28 -20.08 -11.64 9.10
N GLN A 29 -20.39 -10.37 9.34
CA GLN A 29 -21.41 -9.65 8.59
C GLN A 29 -20.84 -9.54 7.18
N ARG A 30 -21.24 -10.50 6.32
CA ARG A 30 -20.88 -10.52 4.90
C ARG A 30 -21.37 -9.19 4.34
N GLN A 31 -20.45 -8.26 4.10
CA GLN A 31 -20.76 -7.00 3.45
C GLN A 31 -21.55 -7.33 2.19
N ALA A 32 -22.77 -6.79 2.09
CA ALA A 32 -23.59 -6.96 0.90
C ALA A 32 -22.74 -6.57 -0.30
N ALA A 33 -22.56 -7.51 -1.24
CA ALA A 33 -21.75 -7.29 -2.43
C ALA A 33 -22.28 -6.05 -3.16
N ALA A 34 -21.36 -5.15 -3.52
CA ALA A 34 -21.71 -3.95 -4.28
C ALA A 34 -22.57 -4.34 -5.49
N THR A 35 -23.75 -3.72 -5.61
CA THR A 35 -24.69 -4.00 -6.69
C THR A 35 -24.20 -3.34 -7.98
N GLY A 36 -23.44 -4.11 -8.77
CA GLY A 36 -23.00 -3.76 -10.12
C GLY A 36 -21.49 -3.69 -10.30
N VAL A 37 -21.05 -3.79 -11.55
CA VAL A 37 -19.65 -3.73 -11.95
C VAL A 37 -19.31 -2.32 -12.41
N THR A 38 -18.17 -1.82 -11.96
CA THR A 38 -17.53 -0.59 -12.43
C THR A 38 -16.41 -0.94 -13.40
N ALA A 39 -16.27 -0.16 -14.47
CA ALA A 39 -15.22 -0.35 -15.46
C ALA A 39 -14.41 0.93 -15.63
N TRP A 40 -13.09 0.80 -15.77
CA TRP A 40 -12.19 1.87 -16.23
C TRP A 40 -11.67 1.49 -17.61
N VAL A 41 -11.70 2.44 -18.55
CA VAL A 41 -11.32 2.19 -19.95
C VAL A 41 -10.29 3.21 -20.40
N THR A 42 -9.32 2.72 -21.17
CA THR A 42 -8.38 3.51 -21.96
C THR A 42 -8.47 3.03 -23.40
N THR A 43 -8.63 3.95 -24.35
CA THR A 43 -8.68 3.63 -25.79
C THR A 43 -7.44 4.15 -26.52
N PRO A 44 -6.94 3.44 -27.57
CA PRO A 44 -5.76 3.88 -28.32
C PRO A 44 -5.92 5.24 -29.01
N ASP A 45 -7.15 5.60 -29.40
CA ASP A 45 -7.51 6.90 -29.97
C ASP A 45 -7.63 8.03 -28.94
N GLN A 46 -7.34 7.73 -27.66
CA GLN A 46 -7.41 8.65 -26.52
C GLN A 46 -8.82 9.21 -26.22
N ALA A 47 -9.88 8.67 -26.83
CA ALA A 47 -11.27 9.07 -26.51
C ALA A 47 -11.62 8.77 -25.04
N GLN A 48 -11.02 7.74 -24.45
CA GLN A 48 -11.06 7.42 -23.02
C GLN A 48 -9.62 7.29 -22.49
N LEU A 49 -9.32 7.95 -21.37
CA LEU A 49 -8.00 7.96 -20.72
C LEU A 49 -8.14 7.57 -19.24
N LEU A 50 -8.12 6.27 -18.96
CA LEU A 50 -8.33 5.69 -17.62
C LEU A 50 -9.55 6.31 -16.91
N ARG A 51 -10.68 6.34 -17.60
CA ARG A 51 -11.92 6.92 -17.04
C ARG A 51 -12.89 5.84 -16.62
N GLN A 52 -13.46 6.02 -15.44
CA GLN A 52 -14.60 5.23 -15.01
C GLN A 52 -15.75 5.45 -16.00
N GLN A 53 -16.31 4.35 -16.51
CA GLN A 53 -17.40 4.40 -17.47
C GLN A 53 -18.71 4.84 -16.80
N PRO A 54 -19.53 5.66 -17.47
CA PRO A 54 -20.81 6.08 -16.93
C PRO A 54 -21.76 4.87 -16.84
N GLY A 55 -22.47 4.77 -15.71
CA GLY A 55 -23.38 3.67 -15.42
C GLY A 55 -22.69 2.48 -14.74
N LYS A 56 -23.45 1.79 -13.88
CA LYS A 56 -23.01 0.50 -13.31
C LYS A 56 -23.52 -0.60 -14.21
N LEU A 57 -22.64 -1.51 -14.64
CA LEU A 57 -23.08 -2.71 -15.34
C LEU A 57 -23.82 -3.59 -14.32
N ALA A 58 -25.09 -3.86 -14.59
CA ALA A 58 -25.92 -4.68 -13.73
C ALA A 58 -25.75 -6.16 -14.07
N PHE A 59 -25.71 -7.01 -13.05
CA PHE A 59 -25.83 -8.45 -13.25
C PHE A 59 -27.23 -8.77 -13.79
N THR A 60 -27.29 -9.55 -14.85
CA THR A 60 -28.57 -10.02 -15.43
C THR A 60 -28.57 -11.55 -15.49
N LYS A 61 -29.77 -12.14 -15.50
CA LYS A 61 -29.95 -13.59 -15.70
C LYS A 61 -30.00 -13.98 -17.19
N ALA A 62 -29.93 -13.02 -18.09
CA ALA A 62 -30.00 -13.27 -19.52
C ALA A 62 -28.68 -13.88 -20.00
N ALA A 63 -28.76 -14.80 -20.98
CA ALA A 63 -27.58 -15.31 -21.65
C ALA A 63 -26.84 -14.15 -22.35
N ALA A 64 -25.53 -14.03 -22.10
CA ALA A 64 -24.72 -13.02 -22.78
C ALA A 64 -24.57 -13.40 -24.26
N PRO A 65 -24.81 -12.46 -25.21
CA PRO A 65 -24.48 -12.70 -26.61
C PRO A 65 -22.95 -12.64 -26.79
N GLY A 66 -22.39 -13.59 -27.56
CA GLY A 66 -20.96 -13.61 -27.90
C GLY A 66 -20.11 -14.52 -27.01
N ALA A 67 -18.81 -14.22 -26.95
CA ALA A 67 -17.86 -15.00 -26.16
C ALA A 67 -18.07 -14.75 -24.65
N VAL A 68 -18.09 -15.83 -23.88
CA VAL A 68 -18.27 -15.79 -22.43
C VAL A 68 -16.93 -16.11 -21.75
N ILE A 69 -16.56 -15.28 -20.78
CA ILE A 69 -15.44 -15.53 -19.87
C ILE A 69 -16.04 -15.86 -18.51
N GLU A 70 -15.77 -17.07 -18.01
CA GLU A 70 -16.24 -17.53 -16.71
C GLU A 70 -15.13 -17.41 -15.66
N VAL A 71 -15.49 -16.96 -14.46
CA VAL A 71 -14.56 -16.84 -13.32
C VAL A 71 -14.97 -17.86 -12.26
N ASP A 72 -14.14 -18.87 -12.04
CA ASP A 72 -14.31 -19.87 -10.98
C ASP A 72 -13.59 -19.42 -9.71
N ASP A 73 -14.36 -18.97 -8.71
CA ASP A 73 -13.85 -18.55 -7.41
C ASP A 73 -13.62 -19.72 -6.44
N SER A 74 -13.61 -20.97 -6.89
CA SER A 74 -13.06 -22.11 -6.14
C SER A 74 -11.60 -22.40 -6.54
N GLN A 75 -11.20 -22.00 -7.75
CA GLN A 75 -9.82 -22.14 -8.21
C GLN A 75 -8.97 -20.96 -7.69
N ARG A 76 -7.79 -21.26 -7.13
CA ARG A 76 -6.86 -20.26 -6.59
C ARG A 76 -5.48 -20.43 -7.21
N PHE A 77 -4.80 -19.30 -7.40
CA PHE A 77 -3.42 -19.23 -7.89
C PHE A 77 -2.58 -18.39 -6.91
N GLN A 78 -1.57 -17.67 -7.41
CA GLN A 78 -0.73 -16.80 -6.60
C GLN A 78 -1.51 -15.62 -6.00
N THR A 79 -1.05 -15.14 -4.86
CA THR A 79 -1.42 -13.82 -4.34
C THR A 79 -0.65 -12.74 -5.10
N MET A 80 -1.27 -11.58 -5.31
CA MET A 80 -0.63 -10.44 -5.95
C MET A 80 -0.01 -9.51 -4.91
N ASP A 81 1.28 -9.25 -5.03
CA ASP A 81 1.96 -8.37 -4.09
C ASP A 81 1.65 -6.89 -4.30
N GLY A 82 1.58 -6.47 -5.57
CA GLY A 82 1.33 -5.10 -5.98
C GLY A 82 1.75 -4.86 -7.43
N PHE A 83 1.51 -3.64 -7.90
CA PHE A 83 1.86 -3.20 -9.26
C PHE A 83 2.46 -1.80 -9.22
N GLY A 84 3.38 -1.53 -10.16
CA GLY A 84 3.95 -0.21 -10.34
C GLY A 84 5.16 -0.22 -11.25
N TYR A 85 6.15 0.62 -10.92
CA TYR A 85 7.27 0.98 -11.80
C TYR A 85 8.51 1.36 -10.99
N CYS A 86 9.56 1.82 -11.68
CA CYS A 86 10.78 2.28 -11.02
C CYS A 86 10.65 3.75 -10.60
N LEU A 87 11.09 4.08 -9.38
CA LEU A 87 11.43 5.45 -9.00
C LEU A 87 12.95 5.56 -9.07
N THR A 88 13.44 6.12 -10.18
CA THR A 88 14.88 6.33 -10.42
C THR A 88 15.33 7.70 -9.90
N GLY A 89 16.63 7.93 -9.75
CA GLY A 89 17.13 9.27 -9.38
C GLY A 89 16.72 10.33 -10.40
N GLY A 90 16.77 10.04 -11.71
CA GLY A 90 16.28 10.96 -12.74
C GLY A 90 14.77 11.26 -12.63
N SER A 91 13.95 10.26 -12.27
CA SER A 91 12.52 10.48 -12.00
C SER A 91 12.32 11.40 -10.80
N ALA A 92 13.10 11.17 -9.74
CA ALA A 92 13.03 11.99 -8.54
C ALA A 92 13.52 13.42 -8.78
N GLU A 93 14.57 13.63 -9.56
CA GLU A 93 15.05 14.95 -9.96
C GLU A 93 13.97 15.73 -10.72
N LEU A 94 13.32 15.11 -11.71
CA LEU A 94 12.21 15.73 -12.45
C LEU A 94 11.04 16.10 -11.52
N LEU A 95 10.67 15.22 -10.59
CA LEU A 95 9.64 15.52 -9.60
C LEU A 95 10.05 16.69 -8.69
N ARG A 96 11.31 16.74 -8.26
CA ARG A 96 11.84 17.83 -7.43
C ARG A 96 11.92 19.16 -8.17
N ALA A 97 12.08 19.15 -9.49
CA ALA A 97 12.06 20.35 -10.32
C ALA A 97 10.65 20.95 -10.50
N MET A 98 9.58 20.20 -10.22
CA MET A 98 8.22 20.72 -10.20
C MET A 98 7.98 21.67 -9.02
N SER A 99 7.00 22.56 -9.15
CA SER A 99 6.48 23.29 -8.00
C SER A 99 5.90 22.30 -6.96
N ALA A 100 6.04 22.62 -5.68
CA ALA A 100 5.55 21.76 -4.60
C ALA A 100 4.05 21.41 -4.75
N PRO A 101 3.14 22.34 -5.09
CA PRO A 101 1.73 21.99 -5.30
C PRO A 101 1.51 21.03 -6.47
N ALA A 102 2.24 21.20 -7.58
CA ALA A 102 2.10 20.33 -8.74
C ALA A 102 2.62 18.92 -8.45
N ARG A 103 3.77 18.80 -7.77
CA ARG A 103 4.31 17.50 -7.32
C ARG A 103 3.35 16.80 -6.37
N THR A 104 2.84 17.50 -5.35
CA THR A 104 1.89 16.91 -4.38
C THR A 104 0.63 16.39 -5.09
N LYS A 105 0.09 17.14 -6.05
CA LYS A 105 -1.07 16.71 -6.83
C LYS A 105 -0.75 15.44 -7.64
N LEU A 106 0.38 15.42 -8.34
CA LEU A 106 0.80 14.28 -9.14
C LEU A 106 1.04 13.04 -8.27
N LEU A 107 1.78 13.17 -7.17
CA LEU A 107 2.03 12.04 -6.27
C LEU A 107 0.74 11.51 -5.64
N ARG A 108 -0.22 12.39 -5.32
CA ARG A 108 -1.55 11.95 -4.84
C ARG A 108 -2.28 11.14 -5.90
N GLU A 109 -2.33 11.63 -7.13
CA GLU A 109 -2.97 10.93 -8.25
C GLU A 109 -2.32 9.56 -8.51
N LEU A 110 -0.99 9.44 -8.43
CA LEU A 110 -0.31 8.18 -8.69
C LEU A 110 -0.42 7.16 -7.54
N PHE A 111 -0.26 7.61 -6.28
CA PHE A 111 -0.08 6.72 -5.13
C PHE A 111 -1.26 6.70 -4.16
N GLY A 112 -2.22 7.61 -4.31
CA GLY A 112 -3.46 7.61 -3.54
C GLY A 112 -4.42 6.51 -3.98
N THR A 113 -5.48 6.32 -3.20
CA THR A 113 -6.57 5.37 -3.49
C THR A 113 -7.93 6.06 -3.53
N GLY A 114 -7.95 7.37 -3.77
CA GLY A 114 -9.16 8.15 -3.98
C GLY A 114 -9.83 7.85 -5.32
N ALA A 115 -10.97 8.48 -5.58
CA ALA A 115 -11.81 8.19 -6.75
C ALA A 115 -11.13 8.39 -8.12
N ASN A 116 -10.12 9.26 -8.18
CA ASN A 116 -9.37 9.57 -9.40
C ASN A 116 -7.89 9.20 -9.30
N ASP A 117 -7.50 8.44 -8.27
CA ASP A 117 -6.11 8.04 -8.07
C ASP A 117 -5.88 6.64 -8.68
N ILE A 118 -4.63 6.34 -9.04
CA ILE A 118 -4.22 5.12 -9.74
C ILE A 118 -3.97 3.96 -8.76
N GLY A 119 -3.55 4.25 -7.52
CA GLY A 119 -3.31 3.22 -6.50
C GLY A 119 -2.05 2.39 -6.75
N VAL A 120 -0.96 3.00 -7.20
CA VAL A 120 0.33 2.32 -7.32
C VAL A 120 0.76 1.77 -5.96
N SER A 121 1.11 0.48 -5.94
CA SER A 121 1.29 -0.31 -4.71
C SER A 121 2.67 -0.97 -4.60
N TYR A 122 3.51 -0.84 -5.62
CA TYR A 122 4.85 -1.40 -5.65
C TYR A 122 5.82 -0.46 -6.39
N LEU A 123 6.95 -0.12 -5.80
CA LEU A 123 8.06 0.57 -6.48
C LEU A 123 9.33 -0.27 -6.50
N ARG A 124 10.07 -0.14 -7.60
CA ARG A 124 11.47 -0.58 -7.69
C ARG A 124 12.41 0.62 -7.53
N LEU A 125 13.48 0.43 -6.76
CA LEU A 125 14.52 1.41 -6.48
C LEU A 125 15.89 0.83 -6.86
N SER A 126 16.79 1.66 -7.37
CA SER A 126 18.20 1.29 -7.49
C SER A 126 18.91 1.40 -6.14
N ILE A 127 19.88 0.52 -5.91
CA ILE A 127 20.84 0.65 -4.81
C ILE A 127 22.13 1.18 -5.44
N GLY A 128 22.41 2.47 -5.24
CA GLY A 128 23.38 3.22 -6.04
C GLY A 128 22.76 3.74 -7.34
N ALA A 129 23.59 4.27 -8.23
CA ALA A 129 23.16 4.77 -9.52
C ALA A 129 22.62 3.65 -10.42
N SER A 130 21.58 3.99 -11.19
CA SER A 130 21.18 3.31 -12.41
C SER A 130 21.67 4.06 -13.64
N ASP A 131 21.40 3.53 -14.83
CA ASP A 131 21.56 4.24 -16.10
C ASP A 131 20.61 5.46 -16.24
N LEU A 132 19.61 5.58 -15.37
CA LEU A 132 18.62 6.66 -15.35
C LEU A 132 18.89 7.67 -14.22
N ASP A 133 20.14 7.75 -13.77
CA ASP A 133 20.66 8.76 -12.85
C ASP A 133 21.55 9.76 -13.61
N ALA A 134 21.59 11.01 -13.16
CA ALA A 134 22.38 12.06 -13.81
C ALA A 134 23.90 11.84 -13.71
N THR A 135 24.33 11.10 -12.69
CA THR A 135 25.74 10.77 -12.43
C THR A 135 25.87 9.32 -11.99
N VAL A 136 27.00 8.70 -12.31
CA VAL A 136 27.35 7.37 -11.84
C VAL A 136 27.90 7.46 -10.41
N PHE A 137 27.39 6.63 -9.50
CA PHE A 137 27.88 6.51 -8.13
C PHE A 137 27.51 5.14 -7.55
N SER A 138 28.28 4.69 -6.57
CA SER A 138 27.85 3.75 -5.54
C SER A 138 27.73 4.48 -4.19
N TYR A 139 27.18 3.81 -3.18
CA TYR A 139 27.11 4.38 -1.84
C TYR A 139 28.44 4.33 -1.08
N ASP A 140 29.49 3.75 -1.65
CA ASP A 140 30.78 3.61 -0.96
C ASP A 140 31.96 3.74 -1.94
N ASP A 141 31.86 4.67 -2.90
CA ASP A 141 32.96 4.95 -3.83
C ASP A 141 34.16 5.54 -3.10
N ARG A 142 35.35 5.04 -3.47
CA ARG A 142 36.65 5.47 -2.93
C ARG A 142 37.54 6.03 -4.04
N PRO A 143 38.50 6.91 -3.71
CA PRO A 143 39.55 7.30 -4.64
C PRO A 143 40.26 6.07 -5.23
N ALA A 144 40.78 6.22 -6.45
CA ALA A 144 41.46 5.12 -7.14
C ALA A 144 42.62 4.56 -6.30
N GLY A 145 42.63 3.24 -6.09
CA GLY A 145 43.64 2.54 -5.29
C GLY A 145 43.30 2.40 -3.80
N GLU A 146 42.21 3.00 -3.34
CA GLU A 146 41.69 2.80 -1.99
C GLU A 146 40.57 1.75 -1.96
N THR A 147 40.42 1.06 -0.83
CA THR A 147 39.37 0.06 -0.58
C THR A 147 38.70 0.34 0.76
N ASP A 148 37.41 0.01 0.91
CA ASP A 148 36.71 0.13 2.20
C ASP A 148 35.93 -1.14 2.56
N PRO A 149 36.62 -2.25 2.87
CA PRO A 149 35.95 -3.51 3.24
C PRO A 149 35.10 -3.41 4.51
N THR A 150 35.25 -2.34 5.30
CA THR A 150 34.47 -2.09 6.52
C THR A 150 33.24 -1.22 6.30
N LEU A 151 33.04 -0.68 5.09
CA LEU A 151 31.98 0.28 4.76
C LEU A 151 32.01 1.54 5.64
N ALA A 152 33.20 1.98 6.06
CA ALA A 152 33.38 3.14 6.93
C ALA A 152 32.95 4.47 6.27
N HIS A 153 32.91 4.51 4.94
CA HIS A 153 32.52 5.68 4.16
C HIS A 153 31.17 5.52 3.45
N PHE A 154 30.41 4.45 3.75
CA PHE A 154 29.09 4.24 3.18
C PHE A 154 28.18 5.44 3.46
N SER A 155 27.54 5.96 2.41
CA SER A 155 26.67 7.13 2.49
C SER A 155 25.58 7.12 1.43
N LEU A 156 24.35 7.46 1.85
CA LEU A 156 23.21 7.71 0.97
C LEU A 156 23.17 9.14 0.42
N ALA A 157 24.19 9.96 0.69
CA ALA A 157 24.23 11.37 0.34
C ALA A 157 23.85 11.71 -1.12
N PRO A 158 24.20 10.89 -2.14
CA PRO A 158 23.72 11.12 -3.51
C PRO A 158 22.18 11.19 -3.61
N ASP A 159 21.49 10.27 -2.95
CA ASP A 159 20.03 10.11 -3.01
C ASP A 159 19.25 10.97 -2.01
N GLU A 160 19.93 11.57 -1.03
CA GLU A 160 19.32 12.53 -0.09
C GLU A 160 18.81 13.79 -0.76
N LYS A 161 19.34 14.13 -1.95
CA LYS A 161 18.98 15.34 -2.69
C LYS A 161 17.57 15.27 -3.30
N ALA A 162 17.20 14.12 -3.85
CA ALA A 162 15.96 13.97 -4.63
C ALA A 162 15.20 12.69 -4.33
N LEU A 163 15.82 11.52 -4.50
CA LEU A 163 15.16 10.21 -4.39
C LEU A 163 14.52 10.01 -3.01
N ILE A 164 15.30 10.16 -1.94
CA ILE A 164 14.81 9.93 -0.57
C ILE A 164 13.70 10.93 -0.19
N PRO A 165 13.83 12.25 -0.43
CA PRO A 165 12.73 13.19 -0.19
C PRO A 165 11.43 12.83 -0.94
N VAL A 166 11.51 12.48 -2.23
CA VAL A 166 10.33 12.08 -3.01
C VAL A 166 9.72 10.79 -2.48
N LEU A 167 10.54 9.79 -2.15
CA LEU A 167 10.07 8.53 -1.59
C LEU A 167 9.36 8.74 -0.24
N LYS A 168 9.84 9.67 0.60
CA LYS A 168 9.15 10.06 1.84
C LYS A 168 7.79 10.72 1.58
N GLU A 169 7.68 11.59 0.56
CA GLU A 169 6.39 12.15 0.14
C GLU A 169 5.42 11.05 -0.32
N ILE A 170 5.91 10.05 -1.06
CA ILE A 170 5.13 8.88 -1.50
C ILE A 170 4.68 8.03 -0.30
N LEU A 171 5.57 7.74 0.65
CA LEU A 171 5.25 6.96 1.86
C LEU A 171 4.22 7.66 2.76
N ALA A 172 4.18 9.00 2.77
CA ALA A 172 3.14 9.76 3.46
C ALA A 172 1.76 9.61 2.80
N ILE A 173 1.72 9.24 1.52
CA ILE A 173 0.48 8.99 0.75
C ILE A 173 0.05 7.53 0.89
N ASN A 174 1.00 6.60 0.68
CA ASN A 174 0.80 5.16 0.75
C ASN A 174 1.88 4.53 1.66
N PRO A 175 1.65 4.44 2.97
CA PRO A 175 2.63 3.90 3.91
C PRO A 175 2.83 2.38 3.77
N ASN A 176 1.94 1.68 3.05
CA ASN A 176 1.99 0.23 2.84
C ASN A 176 2.58 -0.15 1.47
N ILE A 177 3.11 0.82 0.70
CA ILE A 177 3.70 0.54 -0.60
C ILE A 177 4.90 -0.41 -0.45
N LYS A 178 4.97 -1.43 -1.32
CA LYS A 178 6.10 -2.35 -1.35
C LYS A 178 7.27 -1.73 -2.10
N LEU A 179 8.48 -1.94 -1.58
CA LEU A 179 9.72 -1.44 -2.16
C LEU A 179 10.65 -2.61 -2.47
N LEU A 180 11.13 -2.71 -3.71
CA LEU A 180 12.20 -3.62 -4.10
C LEU A 180 13.45 -2.81 -4.43
N GLY A 181 14.55 -3.12 -3.74
CA GLY A 181 15.87 -2.57 -4.05
C GLY A 181 16.68 -3.54 -4.91
N SER A 182 17.37 -3.03 -5.93
CA SER A 182 18.31 -3.82 -6.72
C SER A 182 19.54 -2.99 -7.11
N PRO A 183 20.77 -3.45 -6.87
CA PRO A 183 21.97 -2.76 -7.30
C PRO A 183 22.23 -2.96 -8.80
N TRP A 184 22.86 -1.97 -9.44
CA TRP A 184 23.38 -2.11 -10.82
C TRP A 184 24.85 -2.56 -10.83
N SER A 185 25.64 -2.09 -9.86
CA SER A 185 27.07 -2.39 -9.73
C SER A 185 27.50 -2.24 -8.27
N PRO A 186 28.53 -2.98 -7.80
CA PRO A 186 29.24 -2.62 -6.58
C PRO A 186 30.06 -1.32 -6.75
N PRO A 187 30.62 -0.77 -5.65
CA PRO A 187 31.68 0.22 -5.71
C PRO A 187 32.87 -0.26 -6.56
N THR A 188 33.58 0.67 -7.19
CA THR A 188 34.66 0.35 -8.15
C THR A 188 35.87 -0.35 -7.56
N TRP A 189 36.03 -0.34 -6.23
CA TRP A 189 37.15 -0.98 -5.53
C TRP A 189 36.88 -2.45 -5.15
N MET A 190 35.65 -2.94 -5.34
CA MET A 190 35.29 -4.36 -5.18
C MET A 190 35.57 -5.15 -6.46
#